data_AF-A0A960H620-F1
#
_entry.id   AF-A0A960H620-F1
#
_cell.length_a   1.000
_cell.length_b   1.000
_cell.length_c   1.000
_cell.angle_alpha   90.00
_cell.angle_beta   90.00
_cell.angle_gamma   90.00
#
_symmetry.space_group_name_H-M   'P 1'
#
loop_
_entity.id
_entity.type
_entity.pdbx_description
1 polymer ?
#
loop_
_entity_poly.entity_id
_entity_poly.type
_entity_poly.pdbx_seq_one_letter_code
_entity_poly.pdbx_strand_id
1 'polypeptide(L)'
;ENRGGECSGSTFYWPFGIALVGSSFWVADTGNRRLLGWRNGVPDPDQAADIVLGQPDPSAREENRGGAAGPASFRWPHDITGNEDLMLVTDAGDHRILGWSPPPDADRDADLVLGQADFTTADEWPYGPHTNDRFRFPYAVCLDAGGQERSDSGIDTAGQERSDSGIDTDGQERSDSGIDTAGRLAVADTANNRVLLWDGVPDPREGAGRGADHVLAQPDFGSNGENRWTSVQRDTLCWPYGLSMRGDTLAVADSGNNRVMVWKQR
;
A
#
# COMPACT_ATOMS: atom_id res chain seq x y z
N GLU A 1 -20.28 4.78 -13.22
CA GLU A 1 -19.88 6.18 -13.01
C GLU A 1 -20.90 6.86 -12.14
N ASN A 2 -20.52 7.29 -10.92
CA ASN A 2 -21.23 8.22 -10.04
C ASN A 2 -22.77 8.15 -10.07
N ARG A 3 -23.32 6.94 -10.24
CA ARG A 3 -24.75 6.65 -10.46
C ARG A 3 -25.41 7.47 -11.57
N GLY A 4 -24.64 7.93 -12.57
CA GLY A 4 -25.10 8.79 -13.65
C GLY A 4 -25.27 10.27 -13.26
N GLY A 5 -24.87 10.65 -12.05
CA GLY A 5 -24.90 12.02 -11.54
C GLY A 5 -23.52 12.63 -11.32
N GLU A 6 -23.49 13.71 -10.55
CA GLU A 6 -22.27 14.43 -10.19
C GLU A 6 -21.37 13.62 -9.25
N CYS A 7 -20.06 13.87 -9.34
CA CYS A 7 -19.08 13.34 -8.41
C CYS A 7 -19.30 13.94 -7.02
N SER A 8 -19.29 13.12 -5.98
CA SER A 8 -19.46 13.53 -4.58
C SER A 8 -18.74 12.57 -3.64
N GLY A 9 -18.62 12.92 -2.36
CA GLY A 9 -18.07 12.02 -1.33
C GLY A 9 -18.90 10.76 -1.05
N SER A 10 -20.07 10.60 -1.68
CA SER A 10 -20.97 9.45 -1.51
C SER A 10 -21.13 8.61 -2.79
N THR A 11 -20.36 8.92 -3.84
CA THR A 11 -20.43 8.24 -5.14
C THR A 11 -19.07 7.71 -5.58
N PHE A 12 -19.10 6.68 -6.42
CA PHE A 12 -17.90 5.99 -6.89
C PHE A 12 -17.88 5.87 -8.42
N TYR A 13 -16.67 5.84 -8.96
CA TYR A 13 -16.37 5.49 -10.33
C TYR A 13 -15.22 4.50 -10.38
N TRP A 14 -15.53 3.25 -10.77
CA TRP A 14 -14.57 2.15 -10.85
C TRP A 14 -13.72 2.00 -9.56
N PRO A 15 -14.37 1.79 -8.40
CA PRO A 15 -13.62 1.53 -7.18
C PRO A 15 -12.96 0.15 -7.27
N PHE A 16 -11.64 0.07 -7.07
CA PHE A 16 -10.89 -1.19 -7.20
C PHE A 16 -10.41 -1.79 -5.86
N GLY A 17 -10.01 -0.95 -4.91
CA GLY A 17 -9.44 -1.37 -3.63
C GLY A 17 -10.25 -0.89 -2.44
N ILE A 18 -10.26 -1.70 -1.37
CA ILE A 18 -10.83 -1.34 -0.07
C ILE A 18 -9.92 -1.81 1.05
N ALA A 19 -9.87 -1.08 2.16
CA ALA A 19 -9.11 -1.49 3.33
C ALA A 19 -9.71 -0.95 4.63
N LEU A 20 -9.45 -1.65 5.73
CA LEU A 20 -9.52 -1.09 7.07
C LEU A 20 -8.09 -0.78 7.50
N VAL A 21 -7.79 0.49 7.77
CA VAL A 21 -6.48 0.97 8.21
C VAL A 21 -6.68 1.75 9.50
N GLY A 22 -6.12 1.24 10.61
CA GLY A 22 -6.53 1.66 11.94
C GLY A 22 -8.04 1.44 12.15
N SER A 23 -8.76 2.49 12.55
CA SER A 23 -10.22 2.47 12.67
C SER A 23 -10.96 2.92 11.41
N SER A 24 -10.25 3.39 10.39
CA SER A 24 -10.84 4.02 9.20
C SER A 24 -11.06 3.01 8.09
N PHE A 25 -12.24 3.04 7.48
CA PHE A 25 -12.51 2.31 6.24
C PHE A 25 -12.16 3.20 5.05
N TRP A 26 -11.46 2.63 4.07
CA TRP A 26 -10.99 3.33 2.88
C TRP A 26 -11.45 2.64 1.62
N VAL A 27 -11.75 3.44 0.60
CA VAL A 27 -12.06 2.98 -0.75
C VAL A 27 -11.16 3.73 -1.74
N ALA A 28 -10.48 2.98 -2.60
CA ALA A 28 -9.80 3.52 -3.77
C ALA A 28 -10.83 3.76 -4.87
N ASP A 29 -11.27 5.01 -4.98
CA ASP A 29 -12.24 5.46 -5.99
C ASP A 29 -11.49 5.83 -7.28
N THR A 30 -10.92 4.78 -7.90
CA THR A 30 -9.86 4.88 -8.91
C THR A 30 -10.23 5.73 -10.11
N GLY A 31 -11.47 5.62 -10.62
CA GLY A 31 -11.95 6.39 -11.76
C GLY A 31 -12.13 7.88 -11.46
N ASN A 32 -12.33 8.24 -10.18
CA ASN A 32 -12.36 9.64 -9.71
C ASN A 32 -11.00 10.11 -9.13
N ARG A 33 -9.94 9.30 -9.24
CA ARG A 33 -8.54 9.67 -8.96
C ARG A 33 -8.33 10.15 -7.53
N ARG A 34 -8.94 9.44 -6.58
CA ARG A 34 -8.96 9.80 -5.16
C ARG A 34 -9.13 8.59 -4.26
N LEU A 35 -8.87 8.79 -2.97
CA LEU A 35 -9.34 7.90 -1.92
C LEU A 35 -10.45 8.56 -1.12
N LEU A 36 -11.42 7.74 -0.70
CA LEU A 36 -12.48 8.12 0.21
C LEU A 36 -12.33 7.36 1.52
N GLY A 37 -12.36 8.07 2.65
CA GLY A 37 -12.17 7.52 4.00
C GLY A 37 -13.32 7.84 4.94
N TRP A 38 -13.68 6.87 5.79
CA TRP A 38 -14.69 6.99 6.86
C TRP A 38 -14.06 6.60 8.20
N ARG A 39 -14.09 7.50 9.19
CA ARG A 39 -13.31 7.35 10.44
C ARG A 39 -13.80 6.24 11.37
N ASN A 40 -15.07 5.87 11.22
CA ASN A 40 -15.78 4.95 12.13
C ASN A 40 -16.03 3.57 11.50
N GLY A 41 -15.10 3.10 10.66
CA GLY A 41 -15.23 1.85 9.93
C GLY A 41 -16.20 1.93 8.75
N VAL A 42 -16.83 0.79 8.43
CA VAL A 42 -17.66 0.65 7.22
C VAL A 42 -18.86 1.60 7.31
N PRO A 43 -19.07 2.47 6.29
CA PRO A 43 -20.15 3.45 6.31
C PRO A 43 -21.53 2.85 6.12
N ASP A 44 -22.54 3.57 6.59
CA ASP A 44 -23.93 3.34 6.18
C ASP A 44 -24.12 3.65 4.69
N PRO A 45 -25.15 3.08 4.02
CA PRO A 45 -25.47 3.41 2.65
C PRO A 45 -25.60 4.92 2.44
N ASP A 46 -24.93 5.43 1.40
CA ASP A 46 -24.93 6.84 0.98
C ASP A 46 -24.30 7.84 1.96
N GLN A 47 -23.70 7.37 3.05
CA GLN A 47 -22.89 8.22 3.93
C GLN A 47 -21.69 8.79 3.15
N ALA A 48 -21.60 10.11 3.09
CA ALA A 48 -20.46 10.78 2.49
C ALA A 48 -19.17 10.49 3.27
N ALA A 49 -18.05 10.37 2.56
CA ALA A 49 -16.74 10.22 3.15
C ALA A 49 -16.39 11.40 4.06
N ASP A 50 -15.73 11.06 5.16
CA ASP A 50 -15.17 12.01 6.12
C ASP A 50 -13.86 12.63 5.62
N ILE A 51 -13.15 11.89 4.76
CA ILE A 51 -11.82 12.21 4.26
C ILE A 51 -11.79 11.98 2.75
N VAL A 52 -11.22 12.93 2.02
CA VAL A 52 -10.87 12.78 0.60
C VAL A 52 -9.38 13.00 0.50
N LEU A 53 -8.64 12.02 -0.04
CA LEU A 53 -7.23 12.19 -0.37
C LEU A 53 -7.07 12.25 -1.88
N GLY A 54 -6.09 13.02 -2.34
CA GLY A 54 -5.74 13.05 -3.76
C GLY A 54 -6.42 14.17 -4.56
N GLN A 55 -7.43 14.81 -3.98
CA GLN A 55 -8.25 15.83 -4.63
C GLN A 55 -8.55 16.98 -3.65
N PRO A 56 -8.71 18.22 -4.16
CA PRO A 56 -8.99 19.39 -3.33
C PRO A 56 -10.38 19.37 -2.68
N ASP A 57 -11.34 18.63 -3.27
CA ASP A 57 -12.69 18.50 -2.77
C ASP A 57 -13.37 17.20 -3.25
N PRO A 58 -14.53 16.81 -2.68
CA PRO A 58 -15.23 15.58 -3.04
C PRO A 58 -15.92 15.58 -4.43
N SER A 59 -15.84 16.64 -5.21
CA SER A 59 -16.37 16.70 -6.59
C SER A 59 -15.27 16.69 -7.65
N ALA A 60 -14.06 17.13 -7.28
CA ALA A 60 -12.88 17.05 -8.12
C ALA A 60 -12.47 15.60 -8.43
N ARG A 61 -11.98 15.40 -9.65
CA ARG A 61 -11.65 14.07 -10.20
C ARG A 61 -10.58 14.10 -11.28
N GLU A 62 -9.83 15.20 -11.35
CA GLU A 62 -8.82 15.37 -12.39
C GLU A 62 -7.61 14.52 -12.08
N GLU A 63 -7.07 13.87 -13.12
CA GLU A 63 -5.80 13.14 -13.03
C GLU A 63 -4.71 14.05 -12.47
N ASN A 64 -4.05 13.59 -11.40
CA ASN A 64 -3.03 14.36 -10.70
C ASN A 64 -3.45 15.79 -10.34
N ARG A 65 -4.71 15.97 -9.91
CA ARG A 65 -5.32 17.28 -9.62
C ARG A 65 -5.29 18.25 -10.82
N GLY A 66 -5.23 17.73 -12.04
CA GLY A 66 -5.12 18.51 -13.28
C GLY A 66 -3.70 19.00 -13.58
N GLY A 67 -2.69 18.50 -12.87
CA GLY A 67 -1.29 18.91 -13.01
C GLY A 67 -0.33 17.74 -13.22
N ALA A 68 0.95 17.98 -12.91
CA ALA A 68 1.95 16.92 -12.83
C ALA A 68 1.75 16.06 -11.58
N ALA A 69 2.30 14.85 -11.59
CA ALA A 69 2.32 14.00 -10.40
C ALA A 69 2.96 14.74 -9.21
N GLY A 70 2.38 14.56 -8.04
CA GLY A 70 2.85 15.15 -6.79
C GLY A 70 2.56 14.25 -5.59
N PRO A 71 3.00 14.65 -4.39
CA PRO A 71 2.91 13.83 -3.17
C PRO A 71 1.47 13.66 -2.66
N ALA A 72 0.54 14.51 -3.08
CA ALA A 72 -0.87 14.44 -2.70
C ALA A 72 -1.79 14.16 -3.89
N SER A 73 -1.30 13.59 -4.99
CA SER A 73 -2.11 13.41 -6.20
C SER A 73 -2.12 11.95 -6.63
N PHE A 74 -3.12 11.55 -7.41
CA PHE A 74 -3.16 10.23 -7.99
C PHE A 74 -3.48 10.26 -9.48
N ARG A 75 -2.92 9.30 -10.21
CA ARG A 75 -3.41 8.92 -11.52
C ARG A 75 -4.40 7.78 -11.44
N TRP A 76 -4.02 6.61 -10.92
CA TRP A 76 -4.92 5.48 -10.72
C TRP A 76 -4.66 4.84 -9.35
N PRO A 77 -5.21 5.39 -8.26
CA PRO A 77 -5.10 4.77 -6.95
C PRO A 77 -5.87 3.45 -6.99
N HIS A 78 -5.24 2.31 -6.71
CA HIS A 78 -5.82 1.00 -7.01
C HIS A 78 -6.06 0.15 -5.76
N ASP A 79 -5.04 -0.04 -4.91
CA ASP A 79 -5.09 -0.89 -3.72
C ASP A 79 -4.53 -0.17 -2.50
N ILE A 80 -4.97 -0.60 -1.32
CA ILE A 80 -4.69 0.05 -0.03
C ILE A 80 -4.33 -1.01 1.00
N THR A 81 -3.27 -0.78 1.76
CA THR A 81 -2.90 -1.62 2.91
C THR A 81 -2.34 -0.76 4.05
N GLY A 82 -2.33 -1.28 5.27
CA GLY A 82 -1.81 -0.52 6.40
C GLY A 82 -2.18 -1.09 7.76
N ASN A 83 -1.75 -0.37 8.80
CA ASN A 83 -2.03 -0.62 10.21
C ASN A 83 -2.32 0.72 10.93
N GLU A 84 -2.20 0.78 12.25
CA GLU A 84 -2.43 2.02 13.03
C GLU A 84 -1.39 3.12 12.75
N ASP A 85 -0.20 2.74 12.28
CA ASP A 85 0.96 3.64 12.14
C ASP A 85 1.30 3.97 10.68
N LEU A 86 0.87 3.15 9.73
CA LEU A 86 1.19 3.29 8.31
C LEU A 86 -0.01 2.99 7.42
N MET A 87 -0.20 3.82 6.42
CA MET A 87 -1.06 3.55 5.26
C MET A 87 -0.23 3.59 3.98
N LEU A 88 -0.39 2.60 3.11
CA LEU A 88 0.22 2.50 1.79
C LEU A 88 -0.85 2.38 0.72
N VAL A 89 -0.63 3.05 -0.41
CA VAL A 89 -1.57 3.12 -1.52
C VAL A 89 -0.82 2.92 -2.82
N THR A 90 -1.25 1.97 -3.64
CA THR A 90 -0.73 1.87 -4.99
C THR A 90 -1.35 2.95 -5.88
N ASP A 91 -0.51 3.80 -6.47
CA ASP A 91 -0.91 4.72 -7.53
C ASP A 91 -0.41 4.16 -8.85
N ALA A 92 -1.18 3.22 -9.37
CA ALA A 92 -0.72 2.35 -10.42
C ALA A 92 -0.43 3.09 -11.73
N GLY A 93 -1.20 4.15 -11.99
CA GLY A 93 -1.04 4.96 -13.20
C GLY A 93 0.22 5.81 -13.19
N ASP A 94 0.76 6.14 -12.01
CA ASP A 94 2.03 6.86 -11.83
C ASP A 94 3.16 5.94 -11.37
N HIS A 95 2.97 4.62 -11.50
CA HIS A 95 4.04 3.64 -11.34
C HIS A 95 4.71 3.67 -9.95
N ARG A 96 3.92 3.96 -8.91
CA ARG A 96 4.42 4.21 -7.56
C ARG A 96 3.51 3.67 -6.47
N ILE A 97 4.06 3.62 -5.26
CA ILE A 97 3.30 3.48 -4.01
C ILE A 97 3.54 4.73 -3.19
N LEU A 98 2.47 5.33 -2.68
CA LEU A 98 2.52 6.45 -1.73
C LEU A 98 2.22 5.95 -0.32
N GLY A 99 2.87 6.54 0.68
CA GLY A 99 2.67 6.16 2.08
C GLY A 99 2.54 7.35 3.03
N TRP A 100 1.78 7.14 4.11
CA TRP A 100 1.52 8.12 5.16
C TRP A 100 1.73 7.49 6.54
N SER A 101 2.51 8.14 7.39
CA SER A 101 2.73 7.75 8.78
C SER A 101 2.64 8.98 9.70
N PRO A 102 1.61 9.08 10.57
CA PRO A 102 0.49 8.13 10.72
C PRO A 102 -0.48 8.19 9.51
N PRO A 103 -1.42 7.22 9.40
CA PRO A 103 -2.51 7.30 8.44
C PRO A 103 -3.22 8.66 8.53
N PRO A 104 -3.55 9.29 7.38
CA PRO A 104 -3.99 10.68 7.36
C PRO A 104 -5.46 10.81 7.79
N ASP A 105 -5.78 11.88 8.52
CA ASP A 105 -7.14 12.25 8.94
C ASP A 105 -7.76 13.37 8.09
N ALA A 106 -6.96 13.95 7.18
CA ALA A 106 -7.31 14.94 6.16
C ALA A 106 -6.32 14.86 4.99
N ASP A 107 -6.65 15.51 3.87
CA ASP A 107 -5.78 15.59 2.70
C ASP A 107 -4.42 16.24 3.05
N ARG A 108 -3.34 15.51 2.77
CA ARG A 108 -1.97 15.96 2.99
C ARG A 108 -1.00 15.21 2.07
N ASP A 109 0.18 15.79 1.90
CA ASP A 109 1.30 15.16 1.19
C ASP A 109 1.65 13.81 1.82
N ALA A 110 1.94 12.83 0.97
CA ALA A 110 2.54 11.56 1.35
C ALA A 110 3.94 11.76 1.92
N ASP A 111 4.30 10.92 2.89
CA ASP A 111 5.61 10.90 3.54
C ASP A 111 6.60 10.01 2.78
N LEU A 112 6.09 8.98 2.08
CA LEU A 112 6.87 7.96 1.37
C LEU A 112 6.50 7.87 -0.11
N VAL A 113 7.50 7.63 -0.95
CA VAL A 113 7.31 7.14 -2.32
C VAL A 113 8.20 5.92 -2.58
N LEU A 114 7.59 4.86 -3.11
CA LEU A 114 8.30 3.68 -3.62
C LEU A 114 8.09 3.55 -5.12
N GLY A 115 9.11 3.07 -5.83
CA GLY A 115 9.03 2.75 -7.25
C GLY A 115 9.39 3.90 -8.20
N GLN A 116 9.62 5.09 -7.66
CA GLN A 116 10.00 6.30 -8.40
C GLN A 116 11.09 7.05 -7.63
N ALA A 117 11.86 7.89 -8.33
CA ALA A 117 12.98 8.62 -7.75
C ALA A 117 12.53 9.69 -6.73
N ASP A 118 11.35 10.26 -6.94
CA ASP A 118 10.73 11.27 -6.09
C ASP A 118 9.20 11.30 -6.31
N PHE A 119 8.51 12.19 -5.61
CA PHE A 119 7.06 12.35 -5.69
C PHE A 119 6.54 12.95 -7.00
N THR A 120 7.42 13.44 -7.87
CA THR A 120 7.05 14.13 -9.11
C THR A 120 7.38 13.32 -10.37
N THR A 121 8.19 12.27 -10.22
CA THR A 121 8.52 11.33 -11.28
C THR A 121 7.42 10.25 -11.37
N ALA A 122 7.01 9.93 -12.61
CA ALA A 122 5.94 8.96 -12.90
C ALA A 122 6.27 8.13 -14.15
N ASP A 123 7.55 7.80 -14.33
CA ASP A 123 8.02 7.16 -15.55
C ASP A 123 7.71 5.65 -15.55
N GLU A 124 7.12 5.16 -16.64
CA GLU A 124 6.81 3.73 -16.81
C GLU A 124 8.07 2.87 -17.07
N TRP A 125 9.07 3.39 -17.78
CA TRP A 125 10.27 2.63 -18.18
C TRP A 125 10.02 1.30 -18.95
N PRO A 126 9.20 1.26 -20.03
CA PRO A 126 8.85 0.00 -20.72
C PRO A 126 10.00 -0.67 -21.50
N TYR A 127 11.06 0.08 -21.86
CA TYR A 127 12.17 -0.42 -22.70
C TYR A 127 13.53 -0.38 -22.00
N GLY A 128 13.56 -0.07 -20.70
CA GLY A 128 14.81 -0.03 -19.91
C GLY A 128 15.05 -1.30 -19.11
N PRO A 129 16.23 -1.43 -18.48
CA PRO A 129 16.48 -2.52 -17.54
C PRO A 129 15.55 -2.35 -16.32
N HIS A 130 14.81 -3.40 -15.99
CA HIS A 130 14.09 -3.44 -14.72
C HIS A 130 15.06 -3.72 -13.57
N THR A 131 14.67 -3.25 -12.39
CA THR A 131 15.44 -3.37 -11.15
C THR A 131 14.46 -3.60 -10.01
N ASN A 132 14.97 -3.69 -8.78
CA ASN A 132 14.17 -3.94 -7.58
C ASN A 132 13.52 -2.67 -7.00
N ASP A 133 13.75 -1.49 -7.56
CA ASP A 133 13.33 -0.18 -7.04
C ASP A 133 12.31 0.56 -7.91
N ARG A 134 11.73 -0.09 -8.93
CA ARG A 134 10.75 0.52 -9.85
C ARG A 134 9.59 -0.41 -10.17
N PHE A 135 8.44 0.17 -10.45
CA PHE A 135 7.22 -0.55 -10.79
C PHE A 135 6.71 -0.22 -12.19
N ARG A 136 5.92 -1.14 -12.75
CA ARG A 136 5.07 -0.92 -13.91
C ARG A 136 3.65 -1.36 -13.60
N PHE A 137 2.78 -0.36 -13.41
CA PHE A 137 1.39 -0.55 -13.01
C PHE A 137 1.24 -1.43 -11.76
N PRO A 138 1.77 -1.01 -10.60
CA PRO A 138 1.63 -1.81 -9.38
C PRO A 138 0.16 -1.87 -8.94
N TYR A 139 -0.57 -2.94 -9.25
CA TYR A 139 -2.01 -2.99 -8.95
C TYR A 139 -2.36 -3.48 -7.56
N ALA A 140 -1.48 -4.20 -6.89
CA ALA A 140 -1.77 -4.69 -5.55
C ALA A 140 -0.58 -4.53 -4.60
N VAL A 141 -0.91 -4.28 -3.34
CA VAL A 141 0.04 -4.17 -2.24
C VAL A 141 -0.55 -4.86 -1.03
N CYS A 142 0.23 -5.65 -0.31
CA CYS A 142 -0.21 -6.18 0.98
C CYS A 142 0.90 -6.14 2.01
N LEU A 143 0.51 -5.68 3.20
CA LEU A 143 1.34 -5.66 4.39
C LEU A 143 0.92 -6.80 5.32
N ASP A 144 1.87 -7.65 5.70
CA ASP A 144 1.75 -8.56 6.84
C ASP A 144 2.52 -7.90 7.98
N ALA A 145 1.81 -7.11 8.81
CA ALA A 145 2.37 -6.63 10.06
C ALA A 145 2.67 -7.89 10.88
N GLY A 146 3.96 -8.21 11.07
CA GLY A 146 4.39 -9.45 11.69
C GLY A 146 3.59 -9.64 12.98
N GLY A 147 2.87 -10.76 13.11
CA GLY A 147 1.81 -10.91 14.10
C GLY A 147 2.25 -10.54 15.51
N GLN A 148 2.01 -9.29 15.92
CA GLN A 148 1.75 -8.97 17.30
C GLN A 148 0.32 -9.47 17.56
N GLU A 149 0.21 -10.76 17.90
CA GLU A 149 -0.69 -11.07 18.99
C GLU A 149 -0.25 -10.13 20.12
N ARG A 150 -0.94 -8.99 20.28
CA ARG A 150 -0.84 -8.25 21.53
C ARG A 150 -1.09 -9.31 22.57
N SER A 151 -0.06 -9.66 23.33
CA SER A 151 -0.25 -10.39 24.57
C SER A 151 -1.15 -9.46 25.36
N ASP A 152 -2.45 -9.71 25.29
CA ASP A 152 -3.43 -9.12 26.18
C ASP A 152 -2.80 -9.37 27.54
N SER A 153 -2.39 -8.30 28.21
CA SER A 153 -1.79 -8.38 29.53
C SER A 153 -2.91 -8.87 30.44
N GLY A 154 -3.06 -10.19 30.46
CA GLY A 154 -3.96 -10.90 31.33
C GLY A 154 -3.62 -10.39 32.71
N ILE A 155 -4.60 -9.70 33.29
CA ILE A 155 -4.57 -9.21 34.67
C ILE A 155 -4.15 -10.39 35.53
N ASP A 156 -2.89 -10.39 35.96
CA ASP A 156 -2.42 -11.30 36.96
C ASP A 156 -3.00 -10.83 38.30
N THR A 157 -3.81 -11.69 38.89
CA THR A 157 -4.32 -11.51 40.24
C THR A 157 -3.18 -11.80 41.22
N ALA A 158 -2.20 -10.92 41.29
CA ALA A 158 -1.19 -10.90 42.34
C ALA A 158 -0.57 -9.50 42.42
N GLY A 159 -1.04 -8.68 43.37
CA GLY A 159 -0.45 -7.39 43.66
C GLY A 159 1.02 -7.53 44.08
N GLN A 160 1.93 -7.02 43.25
CA GLN A 160 3.23 -6.56 43.69
C GLN A 160 3.82 -5.60 42.64
N GLU A 161 3.70 -4.30 42.92
CA GLU A 161 4.43 -3.26 42.19
C GLU A 161 5.93 -3.51 42.34
N ARG A 162 6.65 -3.65 41.22
CA ARG A 162 8.09 -3.42 41.17
C ARG A 162 8.34 -2.16 40.36
N SER A 163 8.55 -1.07 41.10
CA SER A 163 9.25 0.12 40.62
C SER A 163 10.69 -0.26 40.26
N ASP A 164 11.09 -0.03 39.02
CA ASP A 164 12.50 0.27 38.75
C ASP A 164 12.59 1.47 37.81
N SER A 165 12.88 2.61 38.43
CA SER A 165 13.04 3.91 37.80
C SER A 165 14.48 4.03 37.28
N GLY A 166 14.70 3.69 36.01
CA GLY A 166 15.90 4.07 35.28
C GLY A 166 15.80 5.53 34.83
N ILE A 167 16.08 6.47 35.73
CA ILE A 167 16.24 7.90 35.38
C ILE A 167 17.68 8.08 34.87
N ASP A 168 17.83 8.33 33.57
CA ASP A 168 19.06 8.93 33.03
C ASP A 168 18.95 10.46 33.11
N THR A 169 20.01 11.09 33.59
CA THR A 169 20.12 12.53 33.81
C THR A 169 20.36 13.24 32.48
N ASP A 170 19.31 13.42 31.68
CA ASP A 170 19.25 14.52 30.70
C ASP A 170 17.84 14.88 30.17
N GLY A 171 16.78 14.57 30.93
CA GLY A 171 15.49 15.28 30.86
C GLY A 171 14.82 15.38 29.48
N GLN A 172 15.12 14.48 28.55
CA GLN A 172 14.51 14.47 27.23
C GLN A 172 14.02 13.06 26.93
N GLU A 173 12.75 12.80 27.26
CA GLU A 173 12.02 11.69 26.67
C GLU A 173 12.00 11.91 25.16
N ARG A 174 12.94 11.28 24.45
CA ARG A 174 12.72 10.99 23.04
C ARG A 174 11.63 9.94 23.01
N SER A 175 10.38 10.38 22.84
CA SER A 175 9.34 9.53 22.31
C SER A 175 9.74 9.19 20.88
N ASP A 176 10.65 8.24 20.71
CA ASP A 176 10.85 7.59 19.43
C ASP A 176 9.57 6.78 19.21
N SER A 177 8.58 7.39 18.54
CA SER A 177 7.43 6.67 17.98
C SER A 177 7.96 5.84 16.80
N GLY A 178 8.81 4.87 17.13
CA GLY A 178 9.44 3.97 16.18
C GLY A 178 8.34 3.24 15.45
N ILE A 179 8.24 3.50 14.15
CA ILE A 179 7.39 2.72 13.26
C ILE A 179 7.86 1.28 13.38
N ASP A 180 6.95 0.36 13.69
CA ASP A 180 7.29 -1.06 13.66
C ASP A 180 7.58 -1.45 12.21
N THR A 181 8.86 -1.53 11.88
CA THR A 181 9.35 -1.97 10.57
C THR A 181 9.35 -3.50 10.47
N ALA A 182 9.00 -4.23 11.54
CA ALA A 182 8.83 -5.66 11.49
C ALA A 182 7.61 -6.03 10.64
N GLY A 183 7.77 -7.03 9.77
CA GLY A 183 6.71 -7.47 8.87
C GLY A 183 7.24 -7.73 7.47
N ARG A 184 6.33 -7.85 6.52
CA ARG A 184 6.67 -7.98 5.10
C ARG A 184 5.71 -7.18 4.24
N LEU A 185 6.27 -6.58 3.20
CA LEU A 185 5.51 -5.94 2.14
C LEU A 185 5.63 -6.79 0.87
N ALA A 186 4.51 -7.02 0.20
CA ALA A 186 4.51 -7.59 -1.15
C ALA A 186 3.77 -6.66 -2.10
N VAL A 187 4.33 -6.47 -3.30
CA VAL A 187 3.77 -5.61 -4.36
C VAL A 187 3.66 -6.41 -5.64
N ALA A 188 2.48 -6.39 -6.26
CA ALA A 188 2.28 -6.94 -7.58
C ALA A 188 2.75 -5.91 -8.60
N ASP A 189 3.93 -6.11 -9.16
CA ASP A 189 4.46 -5.28 -10.25
C ASP A 189 3.91 -5.82 -11.58
N THR A 190 2.66 -5.46 -11.83
CA THR A 190 1.75 -6.19 -12.71
C THR A 190 2.25 -6.29 -14.14
N ALA A 191 2.64 -5.18 -14.75
CA ALA A 191 3.10 -5.19 -16.15
C ALA A 191 4.52 -5.75 -16.31
N ASN A 192 5.22 -6.04 -15.20
CA ASN A 192 6.45 -6.82 -15.19
C ASN A 192 6.24 -8.29 -14.78
N ASN A 193 4.98 -8.73 -14.64
CA ASN A 193 4.63 -10.14 -14.41
C ASN A 193 5.37 -10.76 -13.21
N ARG A 194 5.51 -9.99 -12.13
CA ARG A 194 6.29 -10.38 -10.94
C ARG A 194 5.65 -9.87 -9.65
N VAL A 195 6.10 -10.44 -8.54
CA VAL A 195 5.84 -9.89 -7.21
C VAL A 195 7.18 -9.50 -6.60
N LEU A 196 7.26 -8.27 -6.09
CA LEU A 196 8.42 -7.76 -5.35
C LEU A 196 8.11 -7.84 -3.84
N LEU A 197 9.10 -8.24 -3.03
CA LEU A 197 8.95 -8.35 -1.59
C LEU A 197 10.05 -7.63 -0.82
N TRP A 198 9.67 -7.06 0.31
CA TRP A 198 10.57 -6.45 1.28
C TRP A 198 10.53 -7.23 2.59
N ASP A 199 11.71 -7.46 3.16
CA ASP A 199 11.89 -7.93 4.53
C ASP A 199 11.80 -6.72 5.47
N GLY A 200 10.60 -6.48 5.98
CA GLY A 200 10.25 -5.28 6.73
C GLY A 200 9.49 -4.26 5.90
N VAL A 201 8.92 -3.30 6.61
CA VAL A 201 8.15 -2.21 6.02
C VAL A 201 9.07 -1.03 5.75
N PRO A 202 9.12 -0.48 4.52
CA PRO A 202 9.94 0.70 4.24
C PRO A 202 9.55 1.86 5.17
N ASP A 203 10.53 2.48 5.84
CA ASP A 203 10.29 3.62 6.72
C ASP A 203 9.94 4.85 5.86
N PRO A 204 8.73 5.43 6.02
CA PRO A 204 8.34 6.63 5.31
C PRO A 204 9.29 7.81 5.48
N ARG A 205 10.02 7.88 6.58
CA ARG A 205 10.97 8.95 6.88
C ARG A 205 12.23 8.90 6.00
N GLU A 206 12.45 7.79 5.29
CA GLU A 206 13.59 7.65 4.36
C GLU A 206 13.35 8.34 3.00
N GLY A 207 12.13 8.82 2.71
CA GLY A 207 11.81 9.53 1.47
C GLY A 207 11.66 8.58 0.28
N ALA A 208 12.63 8.54 -0.63
CA ALA A 208 12.67 7.55 -1.70
C ALA A 208 13.09 6.21 -1.09
N GLY A 209 12.13 5.30 -0.91
CA GLY A 209 12.39 4.07 -0.16
C GLY A 209 13.31 3.08 -0.88
N ARG A 210 13.87 2.14 -0.11
CA ARG A 210 14.78 1.13 -0.62
C ARG A 210 14.13 0.18 -1.64
N GLY A 211 14.93 -0.38 -2.55
CA GLY A 211 14.49 -1.45 -3.45
C GLY A 211 14.12 -2.75 -2.73
N ALA A 212 13.36 -3.60 -3.41
CA ALA A 212 12.89 -4.90 -2.92
C ALA A 212 14.06 -5.86 -2.63
N ASP A 213 13.85 -6.72 -1.65
CA ASP A 213 14.80 -7.75 -1.22
C ASP A 213 14.64 -9.03 -2.06
N HIS A 214 13.41 -9.34 -2.49
CA HIS A 214 13.10 -10.56 -3.23
C HIS A 214 12.20 -10.29 -4.44
N VAL A 215 12.31 -11.18 -5.44
CA VAL A 215 11.41 -11.23 -6.60
C VAL A 215 10.84 -12.64 -6.75
N LEU A 216 9.52 -12.74 -6.92
CA LEU A 216 8.84 -13.96 -7.28
C LEU A 216 8.41 -13.92 -8.75
N ALA A 217 8.29 -15.12 -9.30
CA ALA A 217 7.82 -15.42 -10.65
C ALA A 217 8.70 -14.98 -11.83
N GLN A 218 9.79 -14.27 -11.58
CA GLN A 218 10.85 -13.96 -12.53
C GLN A 218 12.18 -14.56 -12.06
N PRO A 219 13.12 -14.87 -12.98
CA PRO A 219 14.44 -15.41 -12.61
C PRO A 219 15.33 -14.38 -11.90
N ASP A 220 15.09 -13.09 -12.14
CA ASP A 220 15.84 -11.97 -11.59
C ASP A 220 15.00 -10.68 -11.61
N PHE A 221 15.54 -9.60 -11.04
CA PHE A 221 14.89 -8.28 -11.03
C PHE A 221 14.88 -7.57 -12.39
N GLY A 222 15.62 -8.06 -13.39
CA GLY A 222 15.68 -7.46 -14.73
C GLY A 222 14.60 -7.98 -15.68
N SER A 223 14.08 -9.17 -15.41
CA SER A 223 13.13 -9.87 -16.25
C SER A 223 11.69 -9.42 -16.00
N ASN A 224 10.88 -9.37 -17.06
CA ASN A 224 9.51 -8.84 -17.05
C ASN A 224 8.49 -9.67 -17.84
N GLY A 225 8.92 -10.83 -18.36
CA GLY A 225 8.15 -11.52 -19.38
C GLY A 225 6.92 -12.21 -18.85
N GLU A 226 5.81 -12.13 -19.59
CA GLU A 226 4.60 -12.92 -19.31
C GLU A 226 4.97 -14.40 -19.32
N ASN A 227 4.72 -15.08 -18.20
CA ASN A 227 5.16 -16.45 -17.98
C ASN A 227 6.65 -16.70 -18.31
N ARG A 228 7.51 -15.69 -18.10
CA ARG A 228 8.94 -15.67 -18.50
C ARG A 228 9.17 -15.94 -19.99
N TRP A 229 8.20 -15.60 -20.84
CA TRP A 229 8.16 -15.93 -22.27
C TRP A 229 8.19 -17.44 -22.56
N THR A 230 7.65 -18.24 -21.64
CA THR A 230 7.55 -19.70 -21.75
C THR A 230 6.10 -20.16 -21.56
N SER A 231 5.90 -21.47 -21.49
CA SER A 231 4.60 -22.02 -21.10
C SER A 231 4.29 -21.72 -19.65
N VAL A 232 2.99 -21.69 -19.29
CA VAL A 232 2.54 -21.52 -17.91
C VAL A 232 3.13 -22.61 -17.02
N GLN A 233 3.87 -22.22 -15.98
CA GLN A 233 4.45 -23.11 -14.96
C GLN A 233 3.86 -22.81 -13.58
N ARG A 234 4.20 -23.65 -12.58
CA ARG A 234 3.73 -23.52 -11.20
C ARG A 234 4.27 -22.29 -10.44
N ASP A 235 5.20 -21.56 -11.03
CA ASP A 235 5.90 -20.45 -10.40
C ASP A 235 6.07 -19.28 -11.37
N THR A 236 5.30 -19.25 -12.46
CA THR A 236 5.25 -18.13 -13.40
C THR A 236 3.99 -17.30 -13.18
N LEU A 237 4.00 -16.05 -13.61
CA LEU A 237 2.85 -15.15 -13.53
C LEU A 237 2.61 -14.47 -14.89
N CYS A 238 1.37 -14.05 -15.11
CA CYS A 238 0.89 -13.24 -16.19
C CYS A 238 -0.10 -12.23 -15.62
N TRP A 239 0.29 -10.96 -15.55
CA TRP A 239 -0.54 -9.86 -15.07
C TRP A 239 -1.14 -10.14 -13.67
N PRO A 240 -0.33 -10.19 -12.59
CA PRO A 240 -0.84 -10.36 -11.23
C PRO A 240 -1.59 -9.10 -10.74
N TYR A 241 -2.85 -9.21 -10.33
CA TYR A 241 -3.70 -8.03 -9.98
C TYR A 241 -4.06 -7.90 -8.52
N GLY A 242 -3.98 -8.99 -7.75
CA GLY A 242 -4.44 -9.03 -6.37
C GLY A 242 -3.49 -9.84 -5.52
N LEU A 243 -3.26 -9.37 -4.30
CA LEU A 243 -2.41 -10.03 -3.30
C LEU A 243 -3.17 -10.21 -2.00
N SER A 244 -2.88 -11.30 -1.29
CA SER A 244 -3.27 -11.46 0.10
C SER A 244 -2.17 -12.22 0.82
N MET A 245 -1.65 -11.65 1.90
CA MET A 245 -0.58 -12.25 2.69
C MET A 245 -1.04 -12.38 4.14
N ARG A 246 -0.70 -13.51 4.76
CA ARG A 246 -0.92 -13.73 6.18
C ARG A 246 0.09 -14.74 6.70
N GLY A 247 0.94 -14.31 7.64
CA GLY A 247 2.02 -15.17 8.13
C GLY A 247 2.86 -15.69 6.96
N ASP A 248 3.19 -16.98 6.94
CA ASP A 248 4.07 -17.57 5.93
C ASP A 248 3.45 -17.71 4.52
N THR A 249 2.18 -17.34 4.33
CA THR A 249 1.42 -17.66 3.12
C THR A 249 1.08 -16.39 2.32
N LEU A 250 1.42 -16.39 1.03
CA LEU A 250 1.08 -15.36 0.06
C LEU A 250 0.21 -15.97 -1.06
N ALA A 251 -0.99 -15.43 -1.24
CA ALA A 251 -1.86 -15.72 -2.38
C ALA A 251 -1.79 -14.59 -3.40
N VAL A 252 -1.72 -14.93 -4.70
CA VAL A 252 -1.67 -13.98 -5.81
C VAL A 252 -2.70 -14.35 -6.86
N ALA A 253 -3.53 -13.39 -7.24
CA ALA A 253 -4.41 -13.52 -8.40
C ALA A 253 -3.57 -13.36 -9.68
N ASP A 254 -3.25 -14.48 -10.32
CA ASP A 254 -2.53 -14.58 -11.59
C ASP A 254 -3.52 -14.43 -12.75
N SER A 255 -4.02 -13.20 -12.89
CA SER A 255 -5.24 -12.90 -13.66
C SER A 255 -5.12 -13.28 -15.13
N GLY A 256 -3.98 -13.05 -15.77
CA GLY A 256 -3.75 -13.41 -17.16
C GLY A 256 -3.78 -14.91 -17.42
N ASN A 257 -3.56 -15.73 -16.38
CA ASN A 257 -3.63 -17.19 -16.46
C ASN A 257 -4.91 -17.77 -15.82
N ASN A 258 -5.87 -16.94 -15.40
CA ASN A 258 -7.14 -17.35 -14.77
C ASN A 258 -6.96 -18.28 -13.56
N ARG A 259 -5.98 -18.00 -12.68
CA ARG A 259 -5.71 -18.83 -11.50
C ARG A 259 -5.29 -18.00 -10.28
N VAL A 260 -5.33 -18.64 -9.12
CA VAL A 260 -4.72 -18.12 -7.89
C VAL A 260 -3.53 -18.98 -7.54
N MET A 261 -2.39 -18.33 -7.34
CA MET A 261 -1.14 -18.96 -6.96
C MET A 261 -0.92 -18.78 -5.46
N VAL A 262 -0.50 -19.84 -4.77
CA VAL A 262 -0.24 -19.80 -3.32
C VAL A 262 1.22 -20.18 -3.07
N TRP A 263 1.98 -19.23 -2.54
CA TRP A 263 3.34 -19.45 -2.06
C TRP A 263 3.36 -19.59 -0.55
N LYS A 264 4.27 -20.43 -0.08
CA LYS A 264 4.61 -20.55 1.34
C LYS A 264 6.09 -20.28 1.50
N GLN A 265 6.43 -19.41 2.44
CA GLN A 265 7.81 -19.27 2.89
C GLN A 265 8.24 -20.57 3.56
N ARG A 266 9.46 -21.04 3.26
CA ARG A 266 10.06 -22.24 3.84
C ARG A 266 11.37 -21.88 4.50
#